data_AF-A0A9W4RFB5-F1
#
_entry.id   AF-A0A9W4RFB5-F1
#
_cell.length_a   1.000
_cell.length_b   1.000
_cell.length_c   1.000
_cell.angle_alpha   90.00
_cell.angle_beta   90.00
_cell.angle_gamma   90.00
#
_symmetry.space_group_name_H-M   'P 1'
#
loop_
_entity.id
_entity.type
_entity.pdbx_description
1 polymer ?
#
loop_
_entity_poly.entity_id
_entity_poly.type
_entity_poly.pdbx_seq_one_letter_code
_entity_poly.pdbx_strand_id
1 'polypeptide(L)'
;MGINITPEMEEHLRGASDAASAVSGLLFHGTCETFDLIDGGGYDGMVWTTNSPAIAQTYIPVSGIEAMVSAPDRFGLDQGIRPDESRFWPAFAMQECGLEFGDIEWSPHGQAMSWAFKKHVTYREAVAALESLGYDLSAGPIWVSQQIIDGRTLTMPADWRMPGRLLFCRMDPNWRWLDISRGDSDLTDLQYHAHEAFDRAVVEGYDGVIIDDFAQHRVLGNVGHRSWGLLPRTAQALTWSEIPASSTKDAPSLLDIPGEFEALFEGLKPQSALSR
;
A
#
# COMPACT_ATOMS: atom_id res chain seq x y z
N MET A 1 9.18 -12.84 -2.42
CA MET A 1 10.01 -11.61 -2.54
C MET A 1 11.24 -11.82 -1.69
N GLY A 2 12.42 -11.54 -2.23
CA GLY A 2 13.69 -11.75 -1.53
C GLY A 2 14.15 -10.49 -0.81
N ILE A 3 15.07 -10.65 0.14
CA ILE A 3 15.86 -9.55 0.69
C ILE A 3 17.04 -9.36 -0.27
N ASN A 4 17.27 -8.13 -0.74
CA ASN A 4 18.43 -7.78 -1.55
C ASN A 4 19.09 -6.54 -0.96
N ILE A 5 20.23 -6.73 -0.32
CA ILE A 5 20.99 -5.65 0.33
C ILE A 5 22.29 -5.47 -0.42
N THR A 6 22.57 -4.23 -0.82
CA THR A 6 23.82 -3.91 -1.51
C THR A 6 25.00 -3.94 -0.52
N PRO A 7 26.23 -4.24 -0.97
CA PRO A 7 27.38 -4.24 -0.07
C PRO A 7 27.59 -2.90 0.67
N GLU A 8 27.37 -1.78 -0.03
CA GLU A 8 27.42 -0.44 0.56
C GLU A 8 26.38 -0.26 1.66
N MET A 9 25.15 -0.73 1.43
CA MET A 9 24.09 -0.64 2.42
C MET A 9 24.35 -1.55 3.61
N GLU A 10 24.88 -2.75 3.36
CA GLU A 10 25.27 -3.66 4.44
C GLU A 10 26.36 -3.02 5.33
N GLU A 11 27.37 -2.38 4.75
CA GLU A 11 28.39 -1.65 5.49
C GLU A 11 27.79 -0.50 6.31
N HIS A 12 26.91 0.30 5.71
CA HIS A 12 26.20 1.38 6.39
C HIS A 12 25.40 0.88 7.59
N LEU A 13 24.59 -0.17 7.40
CA LEU A 13 23.75 -0.75 8.45
C LEU A 13 24.62 -1.36 9.56
N ARG A 14 25.72 -2.05 9.23
CA ARG A 14 26.65 -2.60 10.24
C ARG A 14 27.40 -1.51 11.04
N GLY A 15 27.55 -0.31 10.47
CA GLY A 15 28.21 0.82 11.12
C GLY A 15 27.35 1.54 12.17
N ALA A 16 26.03 1.31 12.18
CA ALA A 16 25.11 1.95 13.11
C ALA A 16 25.05 1.23 14.47
N SER A 17 24.76 1.99 15.55
CA SER A 17 24.68 1.44 16.91
C SER A 17 23.35 0.73 17.19
N ASP A 18 22.29 1.16 16.50
CA ASP A 18 20.91 0.75 16.68
C ASP A 18 20.12 1.00 15.39
N ALA A 19 18.91 0.44 15.28
CA ALA A 19 18.11 0.59 14.07
C ALA A 19 17.71 2.05 13.80
N ALA A 20 17.51 2.85 14.85
CA ALA A 20 17.18 4.27 14.75
C ALA A 20 18.32 5.11 14.14
N SER A 21 19.57 4.82 14.48
CA SER A 21 20.74 5.43 13.85
C SER A 21 21.00 4.86 12.45
N ALA A 22 20.63 3.61 12.18
CA ALA A 22 20.80 2.96 10.88
C ALA A 22 19.97 3.63 9.77
N VAL A 23 18.81 4.22 10.09
CA VAL A 23 18.01 4.97 9.10
C VAL A 23 18.57 6.34 8.77
N SER A 24 19.54 6.84 9.55
CA SER A 24 20.12 8.16 9.33
C SER A 24 20.82 8.25 7.97
N GLY A 25 20.48 9.27 7.18
CA GLY A 25 21.04 9.45 5.84
C GLY A 25 20.48 8.48 4.79
N LEU A 26 19.40 7.76 5.08
CA LEU A 26 18.71 6.92 4.12
C LEU A 26 17.44 7.59 3.58
N LEU A 27 17.09 7.22 2.35
CA LEU A 27 15.82 7.53 1.71
C LEU A 27 15.07 6.23 1.42
N PHE A 28 13.75 6.25 1.62
CA PHE A 28 12.87 5.09 1.57
C PHE A 28 11.71 5.30 0.60
N HIS A 29 11.35 4.28 -0.16
CA HIS A 29 10.21 4.23 -1.06
C HIS A 29 9.42 2.93 -0.83
N GLY A 30 8.15 3.04 -0.49
CA GLY A 30 7.26 1.89 -0.32
C GLY A 30 6.36 1.70 -1.53
N THR A 31 6.30 0.47 -2.07
CA THR A 31 5.49 0.16 -3.24
C THR A 31 5.03 -1.30 -3.25
N CYS A 32 3.87 -1.57 -3.85
CA CYS A 32 3.44 -2.93 -4.23
C CYS A 32 3.66 -3.23 -5.71
N GLU A 33 4.21 -2.29 -6.47
CA GLU A 33 4.44 -2.44 -7.90
C GLU A 33 5.70 -3.27 -8.19
N THR A 34 5.71 -3.90 -9.37
CA THR A 34 6.86 -4.61 -9.91
C THR A 34 7.35 -3.86 -11.14
N PHE A 35 8.64 -3.55 -11.17
CA PHE A 35 9.30 -2.83 -12.25
C PHE A 35 10.74 -3.31 -12.38
N ASP A 36 11.28 -3.27 -13.60
CA ASP A 36 12.67 -3.62 -13.90
C ASP A 36 13.63 -2.45 -13.62
N LEU A 37 13.13 -1.22 -13.79
CA LEU A 37 13.86 0.03 -13.55
C LEU A 37 13.03 0.93 -12.63
N ILE A 38 13.69 1.56 -11.66
CA ILE A 38 13.06 2.63 -10.88
C ILE A 38 13.10 3.89 -11.75
N ASP A 39 11.95 4.21 -12.32
CA ASP A 39 11.74 5.41 -13.10
C ASP A 39 10.70 6.30 -12.43
N GLY A 40 10.72 7.59 -12.76
CA GLY A 40 9.79 8.55 -12.20
C GLY A 40 8.34 8.22 -12.49
N GLY A 41 7.43 8.66 -11.62
CA GLY A 41 5.99 8.49 -11.83
C GLY A 41 5.52 9.11 -13.14
N GLY A 42 4.53 8.52 -13.81
CA GLY A 42 4.08 9.00 -15.13
C GLY A 42 3.45 10.41 -15.13
N TYR A 43 3.14 10.96 -13.95
CA TYR A 43 2.52 12.28 -13.80
C TYR A 43 3.55 13.41 -13.63
N ASP A 44 4.56 13.22 -12.77
CA ASP A 44 5.54 14.25 -12.38
C ASP A 44 6.99 13.90 -12.74
N GLY A 45 7.24 12.67 -13.20
CA GLY A 45 8.58 12.17 -13.50
C GLY A 45 9.48 12.02 -12.28
N MET A 46 8.96 12.04 -11.06
CA MET A 46 9.78 11.98 -9.83
C MET A 46 9.73 10.59 -9.20
N VAL A 47 10.83 10.20 -8.57
CA VAL A 47 10.86 9.03 -7.66
C VAL A 47 10.77 9.55 -6.23
N TRP A 48 9.57 9.49 -5.67
CA TRP A 48 9.30 10.01 -4.34
C TRP A 48 9.81 9.08 -3.25
N THR A 49 10.54 9.65 -2.32
CA THR A 49 11.09 8.97 -1.15
C THR A 49 10.84 9.79 0.11
N THR A 50 11.07 9.19 1.26
CA THR A 50 11.06 9.88 2.55
C THR A 50 12.21 9.37 3.41
N ASN A 51 12.59 10.13 4.44
CA ASN A 51 13.59 9.70 5.41
C ASN A 51 12.98 8.84 6.54
N SER A 52 11.70 8.47 6.45
CA SER A 52 11.01 7.62 7.41
C SER A 52 10.54 6.32 6.74
N PRO A 53 11.08 5.15 7.12
CA PRO A 53 10.57 3.88 6.59
C PRO A 53 9.10 3.64 6.98
N ALA A 54 8.68 4.13 8.14
CA ALA A 54 7.29 4.07 8.60
C ALA A 54 6.33 4.78 7.64
N ILE A 55 6.69 6.01 7.25
CA ILE A 55 5.91 6.82 6.30
C ILE A 55 5.94 6.18 4.93
N ALA A 56 7.11 5.72 4.45
CA ALA A 56 7.22 5.07 3.15
C ALA A 56 6.26 3.89 3.00
N GLN A 57 6.09 3.06 4.04
CA GLN A 57 5.17 1.92 4.02
C GLN A 57 3.69 2.32 4.00
N THR A 58 3.32 3.57 4.34
CA THR A 58 1.93 4.04 4.21
C THR A 58 1.50 4.24 2.76
N TYR A 59 2.46 4.37 1.83
CA TYR A 59 2.21 4.46 0.39
C TYR A 59 1.93 3.09 -0.25
N ILE A 60 2.24 1.99 0.44
CA ILE A 60 1.75 0.67 0.06
C ILE A 60 0.24 0.65 0.36
N PRO A 61 -0.64 0.37 -0.61
CA PRO A 61 -2.07 0.33 -0.36
C PRO A 61 -2.41 -0.81 0.60
N VAL A 62 -3.46 -0.66 1.41
CA VAL A 62 -3.87 -1.73 2.35
C VAL A 62 -4.27 -3.00 1.59
N SER A 63 -4.94 -2.83 0.45
CA SER A 63 -5.34 -3.90 -0.45
C SER A 63 -5.33 -3.41 -1.90
N GLY A 64 -5.52 -4.33 -2.86
CA GLY A 64 -5.51 -3.95 -4.27
C GLY A 64 -6.73 -3.12 -4.62
N ILE A 65 -7.88 -3.52 -4.07
CA ILE A 65 -9.16 -2.82 -4.16
C ILE A 65 -9.85 -2.94 -2.81
N GLU A 66 -10.77 -2.04 -2.52
CA GLU A 66 -11.69 -2.16 -1.39
C GLU A 66 -13.13 -1.99 -1.85
N ALA A 67 -14.00 -2.83 -1.33
CA ALA A 67 -15.44 -2.70 -1.47
C ALA A 67 -16.04 -2.19 -0.17
N MET A 68 -16.82 -1.12 -0.22
CA MET A 68 -17.66 -0.73 0.91
C MET A 68 -18.90 -1.63 0.93
N VAL A 69 -19.05 -2.43 1.99
CA VAL A 69 -20.08 -3.46 2.11
C VAL A 69 -20.93 -3.17 3.33
N SER A 70 -22.26 -3.17 3.13
CA SER A 70 -23.23 -3.07 4.21
C SER A 70 -23.83 -4.44 4.52
N ALA A 71 -24.16 -4.66 5.79
CA ALA A 71 -24.96 -5.80 6.22
C ALA A 71 -26.29 -5.84 5.43
N PRO A 72 -26.73 -7.02 4.96
CA PRO A 72 -28.07 -7.18 4.42
C PRO A 72 -29.13 -6.87 5.49
N ASP A 73 -30.30 -6.41 5.06
CA ASP A 73 -31.41 -6.16 5.97
C ASP A 73 -31.79 -7.43 6.75
N ARG A 74 -32.09 -7.28 8.05
CA ARG A 74 -32.41 -8.40 8.94
C ARG A 74 -33.55 -9.29 8.42
N PHE A 75 -34.56 -8.70 7.79
CA PHE A 75 -35.70 -9.43 7.22
C PHE A 75 -35.37 -10.14 5.89
N GLY A 76 -34.21 -9.84 5.30
CA GLY A 76 -33.72 -10.41 4.05
C GLY A 76 -32.69 -11.53 4.23
N LEU A 77 -32.25 -11.81 5.46
CA LEU A 77 -31.14 -12.74 5.71
C LEU A 77 -31.40 -14.16 5.18
N ASP A 78 -32.64 -14.65 5.28
CA ASP A 78 -33.00 -15.99 4.83
C ASP A 78 -33.46 -16.02 3.35
N GLN A 79 -33.40 -14.88 2.66
CA GLN A 79 -33.70 -14.82 1.23
C GLN A 79 -32.49 -15.28 0.41
N GLY A 80 -32.75 -15.99 -0.68
CA GLY A 80 -31.74 -16.29 -1.68
C GLY A 80 -31.15 -15.02 -2.28
N ILE A 81 -29.84 -14.98 -2.43
CA ILE A 81 -29.13 -13.86 -3.07
C ILE A 81 -29.53 -13.82 -4.54
N ARG A 82 -29.92 -12.64 -5.02
CA ARG A 82 -30.37 -12.43 -6.41
C ARG A 82 -29.18 -12.16 -7.33
N PRO A 83 -29.25 -12.50 -8.63
CA PRO A 83 -28.22 -12.13 -9.57
C PRO A 83 -28.17 -10.60 -9.74
N ASP A 84 -26.96 -10.06 -9.68
CA ASP A 84 -26.63 -8.66 -9.98
C ASP A 84 -25.17 -8.60 -10.43
N GLU A 85 -24.92 -8.07 -11.63
CA GLU A 85 -23.58 -8.04 -12.25
C GLU A 85 -22.59 -7.12 -11.54
N SER A 86 -23.09 -6.19 -10.70
CA SER A 86 -22.30 -5.07 -10.17
C SER A 86 -22.16 -5.07 -8.65
N ARG A 87 -22.79 -6.03 -7.96
CA ARG A 87 -22.86 -6.04 -6.49
C ARG A 87 -21.88 -7.01 -5.88
N PHE A 88 -21.37 -6.61 -4.72
CA PHE A 88 -20.50 -7.43 -3.88
C PHE A 88 -21.11 -8.79 -3.52
N TRP A 89 -22.34 -8.81 -2.95
CA TRP A 89 -22.91 -10.02 -2.35
C TRP A 89 -23.09 -11.20 -3.32
N PRO A 90 -23.63 -11.02 -4.53
CA PRO A 90 -23.72 -12.11 -5.51
C PRO A 90 -22.35 -12.62 -5.94
N ALA A 91 -21.42 -11.71 -6.27
CA ALA A 91 -20.06 -12.10 -6.68
C ALA A 91 -19.32 -12.87 -5.57
N PHE A 92 -19.38 -12.38 -4.35
CA PHE A 92 -18.80 -13.02 -3.18
C PHE A 92 -19.41 -14.40 -2.91
N ALA A 93 -20.75 -14.51 -2.92
CA ALA A 93 -21.43 -15.77 -2.67
C ALA A 93 -21.20 -16.81 -3.79
N MET A 94 -21.04 -16.38 -5.04
CA MET A 94 -20.63 -17.27 -6.14
C MET A 94 -19.26 -17.87 -5.86
N GLN A 95 -18.31 -17.04 -5.44
CA GLN A 95 -16.93 -17.44 -5.19
C GLN A 95 -16.79 -18.32 -3.94
N GLU A 96 -17.30 -17.84 -2.80
CA GLU A 96 -17.02 -18.45 -1.48
C GLU A 96 -18.07 -19.47 -1.06
N CYS A 97 -19.32 -19.29 -1.49
CA CYS A 97 -20.43 -20.17 -1.09
C CYS A 97 -20.90 -21.07 -2.25
N GLY A 98 -20.38 -20.87 -3.46
CA GLY A 98 -20.74 -21.61 -4.68
C GLY A 98 -22.13 -21.30 -5.22
N LEU A 99 -22.72 -20.13 -4.90
CA LEU A 99 -23.99 -19.67 -5.48
C LEU A 99 -23.96 -19.85 -7.01
N GLU A 100 -25.01 -20.45 -7.57
CA GLU A 100 -25.08 -20.69 -9.01
C GLU A 100 -26.49 -20.40 -9.52
N PHE A 101 -26.57 -19.62 -10.59
CA PHE A 101 -27.80 -19.29 -11.29
C PHE A 101 -27.89 -20.03 -12.64
N GLY A 102 -29.12 -20.26 -13.08
CA GLY A 102 -29.47 -20.71 -14.42
C GLY A 102 -30.51 -19.79 -15.04
N ASP A 103 -30.62 -19.83 -16.37
CA ASP A 103 -31.70 -19.20 -17.14
C ASP A 103 -31.99 -17.74 -16.74
N ILE A 104 -30.92 -16.94 -16.62
CA ILE A 104 -31.05 -15.53 -16.24
C ILE A 104 -31.50 -14.71 -17.44
N GLU A 105 -32.60 -13.98 -17.28
CA GLU A 105 -33.02 -12.95 -18.24
C GLU A 105 -32.70 -11.57 -17.65
N TRP A 106 -31.92 -10.79 -18.40
CA TRP A 106 -31.55 -9.44 -18.03
C TRP A 106 -32.43 -8.41 -18.73
N SER A 107 -32.76 -7.33 -18.02
CA SER A 107 -33.32 -6.14 -18.64
C SER A 107 -32.25 -5.41 -19.47
N PRO A 108 -32.64 -4.53 -20.41
CA PRO A 108 -31.70 -3.66 -21.12
C PRO A 108 -30.87 -2.74 -20.21
N HIS A 109 -31.23 -2.64 -18.93
CA HIS A 109 -30.54 -1.83 -17.92
C HIS A 109 -29.72 -2.69 -16.94
N GLY A 110 -29.48 -3.97 -17.24
CA GLY A 110 -28.65 -4.86 -16.41
C GLY A 110 -29.32 -5.35 -15.13
N GLN A 111 -30.65 -5.24 -15.02
CA GLN A 111 -31.40 -5.78 -13.88
C GLN A 111 -31.88 -7.19 -14.21
N ALA A 112 -31.68 -8.15 -13.31
CA ALA A 112 -32.22 -9.48 -13.49
C ALA A 112 -33.76 -9.46 -13.39
N MET A 113 -34.42 -9.90 -14.46
CA MET A 113 -35.89 -9.96 -14.57
C MET A 113 -36.43 -11.32 -14.19
N SER A 114 -35.70 -12.39 -14.53
CA SER A 114 -36.01 -13.77 -14.15
C SER A 114 -34.72 -14.57 -14.00
N TRP A 115 -34.74 -15.60 -13.16
CA TRP A 115 -33.62 -16.54 -12.96
C TRP A 115 -34.10 -17.81 -12.26
N ALA A 116 -33.33 -18.87 -12.41
CA ALA A 116 -33.43 -20.08 -11.62
C ALA A 116 -32.21 -20.22 -10.69
N PHE A 117 -32.40 -20.77 -9.50
CA PHE A 117 -31.29 -21.20 -8.65
C PHE A 117 -30.86 -22.60 -9.06
N LYS A 118 -29.60 -22.76 -9.47
CA LYS A 118 -28.97 -24.08 -9.59
C LYS A 118 -28.35 -24.50 -8.25
N LYS A 119 -27.76 -23.54 -7.54
CA LYS A 119 -27.42 -23.67 -6.13
C LYS A 119 -27.95 -22.45 -5.38
N HIS A 120 -28.72 -22.71 -4.33
CA HIS A 120 -29.28 -21.66 -3.49
C HIS A 120 -28.29 -21.29 -2.38
N VAL A 121 -28.03 -19.99 -2.20
CA VAL A 121 -27.27 -19.43 -1.07
C VAL A 121 -28.04 -18.24 -0.53
N THR A 122 -28.23 -18.21 0.78
CA THR A 122 -28.89 -17.13 1.51
C THR A 122 -27.90 -16.03 1.90
N TYR A 123 -28.42 -14.84 2.18
CA TYR A 123 -27.60 -13.76 2.76
C TYR A 123 -27.01 -14.16 4.11
N ARG A 124 -27.70 -14.96 4.93
CA ARG A 124 -27.19 -15.49 6.19
C ARG A 124 -25.92 -16.32 6.00
N GLU A 125 -25.93 -17.23 5.02
CA GLU A 125 -24.78 -18.08 4.71
C GLU A 125 -23.60 -17.23 4.19
N ALA A 126 -23.86 -16.28 3.29
CA ALA A 126 -22.82 -15.40 2.77
C ALA A 126 -22.25 -14.47 3.86
N VAL A 127 -23.08 -13.93 4.75
CA VAL A 127 -22.61 -13.14 5.90
C VAL A 127 -21.72 -13.98 6.81
N ALA A 128 -22.14 -15.20 7.15
CA ALA A 128 -21.33 -16.10 7.97
C ALA A 128 -19.99 -16.44 7.31
N ALA A 129 -19.96 -16.61 5.98
CA ALA A 129 -18.72 -16.80 5.23
C ALA A 129 -17.82 -15.55 5.30
N LEU A 130 -18.37 -14.35 5.15
CA LEU A 130 -17.61 -13.10 5.27
C LEU A 130 -17.07 -12.90 6.70
N GLU A 131 -17.88 -13.20 7.72
CA GLU A 131 -17.46 -13.16 9.13
C GLU A 131 -16.35 -14.17 9.43
N SER A 132 -16.34 -15.33 8.76
CA SER A 132 -15.26 -16.32 8.88
C SER A 132 -13.91 -15.82 8.34
N LEU A 133 -13.93 -14.80 7.49
CA LEU A 133 -12.74 -14.08 7.02
C LEU A 133 -12.28 -12.98 8.00
N GLY A 134 -12.97 -12.82 9.14
CA GLY A 134 -12.61 -11.87 10.20
C GLY A 134 -13.29 -10.49 10.09
N TYR A 135 -14.23 -10.32 9.16
CA TYR A 135 -14.99 -9.08 9.02
C TYR A 135 -16.14 -8.98 10.03
N ASP A 136 -16.39 -7.79 10.58
CA ASP A 136 -17.49 -7.52 11.51
C ASP A 136 -18.44 -6.46 10.94
N LEU A 137 -19.63 -6.89 10.55
CA LEU A 137 -20.68 -6.04 9.97
C LEU A 137 -21.57 -5.36 11.04
N SER A 138 -21.35 -5.62 12.33
CA SER A 138 -22.25 -5.16 13.41
C SER A 138 -22.24 -3.65 13.63
N ALA A 139 -21.13 -2.99 13.28
CA ALA A 139 -20.92 -1.56 13.51
C ALA A 139 -21.37 -0.66 12.34
N GLY A 140 -21.80 -1.25 11.21
CA GLY A 140 -22.23 -0.52 10.02
C GLY A 140 -21.53 -1.00 8.75
N PRO A 141 -21.50 -0.17 7.69
CA PRO A 141 -20.72 -0.47 6.49
C PRO A 141 -19.24 -0.62 6.82
N ILE A 142 -18.60 -1.62 6.20
CA ILE A 142 -17.18 -1.91 6.36
C ILE A 142 -16.47 -1.86 5.03
N TRP A 143 -15.15 -1.65 5.06
CA TRP A 143 -14.29 -1.85 3.91
C TRP A 143 -13.80 -3.30 3.89
N VAL A 144 -14.14 -4.00 2.81
CA VAL A 144 -13.71 -5.38 2.54
C VAL A 144 -12.54 -5.34 1.57
N SER A 145 -11.42 -5.91 1.98
CA SER A 145 -10.19 -5.98 1.19
C SER A 145 -10.35 -6.97 0.05
N GLN A 146 -9.98 -6.53 -1.15
CA GLN A 146 -10.03 -7.33 -2.36
C GLN A 146 -8.71 -7.25 -3.13
N GLN A 147 -8.44 -8.28 -3.92
CA GLN A 147 -7.30 -8.34 -4.82
C GLN A 147 -7.74 -8.86 -6.19
N ILE A 148 -7.20 -8.28 -7.26
CA ILE A 148 -7.33 -8.86 -8.60
C ILE A 148 -6.23 -9.90 -8.79
N ILE A 149 -6.60 -11.16 -9.02
CA ILE A 149 -5.71 -12.26 -9.35
C ILE A 149 -6.24 -12.91 -10.63
N ASP A 150 -5.40 -12.99 -11.67
CA ASP A 150 -5.75 -13.56 -12.99
C ASP A 150 -7.06 -13.00 -13.57
N GLY A 151 -7.27 -11.68 -13.42
CA GLY A 151 -8.44 -10.96 -13.91
C GLY A 151 -9.71 -11.16 -13.07
N ARG A 152 -9.62 -11.81 -11.90
CA ARG A 152 -10.75 -12.02 -10.97
C ARG A 152 -10.53 -11.25 -9.68
N THR A 153 -11.57 -10.58 -9.21
CA THR A 153 -11.57 -9.92 -7.90
C THR A 153 -11.88 -10.96 -6.82
N LEU A 154 -10.93 -11.23 -5.95
CA LEU A 154 -11.08 -12.12 -4.80
C LEU A 154 -11.20 -11.29 -3.52
N THR A 155 -12.09 -11.72 -2.62
CA THR A 155 -12.15 -11.18 -1.26
C THR A 155 -11.06 -11.82 -0.39
N MET A 156 -10.31 -10.98 0.32
CA MET A 156 -9.21 -11.41 1.19
C MET A 156 -9.65 -11.44 2.65
N PRO A 157 -8.93 -12.13 3.55
CA PRO A 157 -9.14 -12.01 5.00
C PRO A 157 -9.04 -10.57 5.52
N ALA A 158 -9.71 -10.26 6.62
CA ALA A 158 -9.72 -8.91 7.22
C ALA A 158 -8.34 -8.45 7.74
N ASP A 159 -7.51 -9.39 8.17
CA ASP A 159 -6.12 -9.15 8.59
C ASP A 159 -5.13 -9.21 7.41
N TRP A 160 -5.59 -9.52 6.20
CA TRP A 160 -4.73 -9.53 5.03
C TRP A 160 -4.25 -8.13 4.69
N ARG A 161 -3.01 -8.02 4.24
CA ARG A 161 -2.39 -6.78 3.79
C ARG A 161 -1.72 -7.02 2.45
N MET A 162 -1.77 -6.02 1.56
CA MET A 162 -1.05 -6.07 0.30
C MET A 162 0.44 -6.32 0.54
N PRO A 163 1.01 -7.40 -0.01
CA PRO A 163 2.46 -7.57 0.02
C PRO A 163 3.10 -6.50 -0.85
N GLY A 164 4.10 -5.83 -0.30
CA GLY A 164 4.89 -4.84 -1.02
C GLY A 164 6.38 -4.98 -0.73
N ARG A 165 7.11 -3.93 -1.08
CA ARG A 165 8.55 -3.81 -0.91
C ARG A 165 8.87 -2.43 -0.36
N LEU A 166 9.85 -2.38 0.54
CA LEU A 166 10.48 -1.16 0.98
C LEU A 166 11.84 -1.08 0.29
N LEU A 167 11.97 -0.14 -0.64
CA LEU A 167 13.20 0.17 -1.33
C LEU A 167 13.90 1.29 -0.59
N PHE A 168 15.23 1.22 -0.48
CA PHE A 168 16.00 2.25 0.19
C PHE A 168 17.41 2.39 -0.36
N CYS A 169 17.90 3.62 -0.28
CA CYS A 169 19.22 4.01 -0.77
C CYS A 169 19.87 4.99 0.20
N ARG A 170 21.20 5.09 0.11
CA ARG A 170 21.96 6.08 0.86
C ARG A 170 21.87 7.43 0.17
N MET A 171 21.63 8.49 0.94
CA MET A 171 21.71 9.85 0.46
C MET A 171 23.18 10.25 0.25
N ASP A 172 23.51 10.75 -0.94
CA ASP A 172 24.83 11.36 -1.16
C ASP A 172 24.86 12.76 -0.54
N PRO A 173 25.78 13.06 0.39
CA PRO A 173 25.90 14.39 0.98
C PRO A 173 26.25 15.49 -0.03
N ASN A 174 26.69 15.14 -1.23
CA ASN A 174 26.99 16.09 -2.31
C ASN A 174 25.79 16.40 -3.21
N TRP A 175 24.66 15.72 -3.02
CA TRP A 175 23.47 15.98 -3.82
C TRP A 175 22.97 17.41 -3.63
N ARG A 176 22.58 18.03 -4.74
CA ARG A 176 21.98 19.35 -4.77
C ARG A 176 20.47 19.20 -4.73
N TRP A 177 19.85 19.71 -3.67
CA TRP A 177 18.41 19.68 -3.49
C TRP A 177 17.79 21.05 -3.75
N LEU A 178 16.74 21.09 -4.56
CA LEU A 178 15.86 22.25 -4.63
C LEU A 178 14.79 22.09 -3.54
N ASP A 179 15.01 22.72 -2.39
CA ASP A 179 14.04 22.73 -1.30
C ASP A 179 12.96 23.80 -1.57
N ILE A 180 11.74 23.35 -1.85
CA ILE A 180 10.56 24.22 -1.99
C ILE A 180 9.58 24.07 -0.81
N SER A 181 9.96 23.29 0.21
CA SER A 181 9.20 23.15 1.44
C SER A 181 9.03 24.51 2.13
N ARG A 182 7.87 24.70 2.75
CA ARG A 182 7.48 25.94 3.44
C ARG A 182 7.24 25.73 4.93
N GLY A 183 7.27 24.48 5.39
CA GLY A 183 7.02 24.10 6.78
C GLY A 183 5.54 23.95 7.12
N ASP A 184 4.65 24.20 6.16
CA ASP A 184 3.22 23.97 6.28
C ASP A 184 2.87 22.76 5.42
N SER A 185 2.39 21.69 6.07
CA SER A 185 1.92 20.52 5.35
C SER A 185 0.66 20.85 4.55
N ASP A 186 0.66 20.33 3.34
CA ASP A 186 -0.02 20.76 2.13
C ASP A 186 -1.55 20.57 2.08
N LEU A 187 -2.33 21.47 2.70
CA LEU A 187 -3.81 21.45 2.61
C LEU A 187 -4.39 22.34 1.51
N THR A 188 -3.62 23.30 0.99
CA THR A 188 -4.13 24.35 0.08
C THR A 188 -3.24 24.66 -1.12
N ASP A 189 -1.99 24.20 -1.13
CA ASP A 189 -1.01 24.54 -2.17
C ASP A 189 -0.16 23.32 -2.51
N LEU A 190 -0.75 22.45 -3.33
CA LEU A 190 -0.26 21.09 -3.60
C LEU A 190 1.18 21.09 -4.16
N GLN A 191 2.19 20.86 -3.32
CA GLN A 191 3.60 21.01 -3.72
C GLN A 191 4.04 19.91 -4.69
N TYR A 192 3.42 18.72 -4.63
CA TYR A 192 3.62 17.67 -5.63
C TYR A 192 3.02 18.03 -7.01
N HIS A 193 2.29 19.14 -7.12
CA HIS A 193 1.84 19.72 -8.40
C HIS A 193 2.73 20.87 -8.90
N ALA A 194 3.83 21.19 -8.20
CA ALA A 194 4.74 22.27 -8.57
C ALA A 194 5.66 21.89 -9.74
N HIS A 195 5.09 21.41 -10.85
CA HIS A 195 5.81 20.91 -12.03
C HIS A 195 6.83 21.91 -12.58
N GLU A 196 6.52 23.20 -12.58
CA GLU A 196 7.47 24.25 -12.99
C GLU A 196 8.74 24.28 -12.13
N ALA A 197 8.62 23.97 -10.83
CA ALA A 197 9.76 23.87 -9.94
C ALA A 197 10.58 22.60 -10.22
N PHE A 198 9.93 21.51 -10.62
CA PHE A 198 10.60 20.25 -10.98
C PHE A 198 11.37 20.41 -12.30
N ASP A 199 10.76 21.04 -13.30
CA ASP A 199 11.41 21.40 -14.56
C ASP A 199 12.62 22.31 -14.32
N ARG A 200 12.48 23.30 -13.45
CA ARG A 200 13.60 24.16 -13.02
C ARG A 200 14.71 23.34 -12.36
N ALA A 201 14.36 22.39 -11.49
CA ALA A 201 15.34 21.52 -10.84
C ALA A 201 16.17 20.75 -11.86
N VAL A 202 15.53 20.22 -12.91
CA VAL A 202 16.20 19.56 -14.03
C VAL A 202 17.15 20.50 -14.76
N VAL A 203 16.67 21.69 -15.17
CA VAL A 203 17.46 22.67 -15.95
C VAL A 203 18.67 23.19 -15.18
N GLU A 204 18.52 23.43 -13.88
CA GLU A 204 19.58 23.95 -13.01
C GLU A 204 20.52 22.85 -12.48
N GLY A 205 20.26 21.59 -12.86
CA GLY A 205 21.11 20.45 -12.55
C GLY A 205 21.10 20.05 -11.08
N TYR A 206 19.95 20.13 -10.41
CA TYR A 206 19.73 19.53 -9.10
C TYR A 206 19.63 18.00 -9.20
N ASP A 207 19.76 17.30 -8.09
CA ASP A 207 19.58 15.84 -8.00
C ASP A 207 18.14 15.47 -7.62
N GLY A 208 17.42 16.42 -7.05
CA GLY A 208 16.03 16.25 -6.67
C GLY A 208 15.43 17.50 -6.03
N VAL A 209 14.21 17.32 -5.52
CA VAL A 209 13.43 18.36 -4.85
C VAL A 209 12.99 17.90 -3.47
N ILE A 210 12.79 18.84 -2.57
CA ILE A 210 12.20 18.58 -1.25
C ILE A 210 10.88 19.34 -1.17
N ILE A 211 9.83 18.63 -0.77
CA ILE A 211 8.49 19.19 -0.55
C ILE A 211 7.97 18.81 0.83
N ASP A 212 6.99 19.56 1.32
CA ASP A 212 6.09 19.12 2.39
C ASP A 212 4.95 18.30 1.76
N ASP A 213 4.66 17.13 2.32
CA ASP A 213 3.60 16.23 1.83
C ASP A 213 2.79 15.65 3.00
N PHE A 214 1.65 15.03 2.69
CA PHE A 214 0.82 14.28 3.62
C PHE A 214 0.65 12.83 3.19
N ALA A 215 1.09 11.92 4.05
CA ALA A 215 0.65 10.54 4.01
C ALA A 215 -0.80 10.45 4.51
N GLN A 216 -1.69 9.92 3.67
CA GLN A 216 -3.07 9.62 4.04
C GLN A 216 -3.12 8.36 4.91
N HIS A 217 -3.35 8.49 6.21
CA HIS A 217 -3.39 7.37 7.14
C HIS A 217 -4.81 7.14 7.69
N ARG A 218 -5.31 5.90 7.72
CA ARG A 218 -6.71 5.62 8.09
C ARG A 218 -7.07 6.03 9.50
N VAL A 219 -6.16 5.79 10.45
CA VAL A 219 -6.38 6.03 11.88
C VAL A 219 -5.95 7.43 12.30
N LEU A 220 -4.94 7.99 11.64
CA LEU A 220 -4.25 9.21 12.07
C LEU A 220 -4.65 10.43 11.21
N GLY A 221 -5.38 10.21 10.12
CA GLY A 221 -5.70 11.24 9.14
C GLY A 221 -4.47 11.62 8.32
N ASN A 222 -4.28 12.92 8.13
CA ASN A 222 -3.16 13.46 7.36
C ASN A 222 -1.90 13.51 8.23
N VAL A 223 -0.90 12.70 7.90
CA VAL A 223 0.39 12.68 8.60
C VAL A 223 1.41 13.45 7.76
N GLY A 224 1.80 14.63 8.24
CA GLY A 224 2.75 15.50 7.54
C GLY A 224 4.16 14.91 7.57
N HIS A 225 4.88 14.98 6.45
CA HIS A 225 6.28 14.62 6.38
C HIS A 225 7.00 15.38 5.26
N ARG A 226 8.33 15.32 5.30
CA ARG A 226 9.15 15.73 4.16
C ARG A 226 9.18 14.62 3.12
N SER A 227 8.92 14.99 1.88
CA SER A 227 9.07 14.12 0.73
C SER A 227 10.25 14.59 -0.11
N TRP A 228 11.08 13.63 -0.52
CA TRP A 228 12.32 13.83 -1.26
C TRP A 228 12.13 13.18 -2.63
N GLY A 229 11.87 14.02 -3.63
CA GLY A 229 11.68 13.58 -5.01
C GLY A 229 13.02 13.52 -5.73
N LEU A 230 13.48 12.32 -6.08
CA LEU A 230 14.67 12.14 -6.90
C LEU A 230 14.31 12.36 -8.38
N LEU A 231 15.16 13.10 -9.11
CA LEU A 231 15.05 13.14 -10.56
C LEU A 231 15.34 11.74 -11.15
N PRO A 232 14.75 11.37 -12.31
CA PRO A 232 14.97 10.05 -12.93
C PRO A 232 16.44 9.71 -13.10
N ARG A 233 17.25 10.66 -13.57
CA ARG A 233 18.70 10.49 -13.76
C ARG A 233 19.42 10.09 -12.46
N THR A 234 18.97 10.64 -11.33
CA THR A 234 19.56 10.41 -10.01
C THR A 234 19.07 9.07 -9.48
N ALA A 235 17.76 8.82 -9.54
CA ALA A 235 17.18 7.55 -9.11
C ALA A 235 17.74 6.33 -9.86
N GLN A 236 17.99 6.46 -11.17
CA GLN A 236 18.56 5.40 -12.01
C GLN A 236 20.06 5.18 -11.79
N ALA A 237 20.79 6.19 -11.31
CA ALA A 237 22.22 6.06 -10.98
C ALA A 237 22.47 5.39 -9.62
N LEU A 238 21.44 5.27 -8.80
CA LEU A 238 21.51 4.67 -7.46
C LEU A 238 21.45 3.15 -7.52
N THR A 239 22.15 2.53 -6.58
CA THR A 239 21.93 1.12 -6.26
C THR A 239 20.97 1.03 -5.09
N TRP A 240 19.83 0.38 -5.31
CA TRP A 240 18.77 0.25 -4.31
C TRP A 240 18.88 -1.07 -3.56
N SER A 241 18.72 -1.01 -2.24
CA SER A 241 18.42 -2.20 -1.43
C SER A 241 16.91 -2.34 -1.31
N GLU A 242 16.44 -3.57 -1.16
CA GLU A 242 15.02 -3.86 -0.97
C GLU A 242 14.80 -4.95 0.09
N ILE A 243 13.74 -4.76 0.86
CA ILE A 243 13.18 -5.78 1.75
C ILE A 243 11.68 -5.96 1.50
N PRO A 244 11.11 -7.15 1.78
CA PRO A 244 9.68 -7.32 1.86
C PRO A 244 9.07 -6.35 2.89
N ALA A 245 7.91 -5.81 2.57
CA ALA A 245 7.21 -4.83 3.39
C ALA A 245 5.70 -5.04 3.32
N SER A 246 4.99 -4.53 4.31
CA SER A 246 3.53 -4.51 4.35
C SER A 246 3.00 -3.10 4.58
N SER A 247 1.76 -2.86 4.16
CA SER A 247 1.13 -1.55 4.39
C SER A 247 0.99 -1.27 5.89
N THR A 248 1.45 -0.10 6.31
CA THR A 248 1.24 0.44 7.66
C THR A 248 0.10 1.46 7.70
N LYS A 249 -0.61 1.66 6.58
CA LYS A 249 -1.59 2.75 6.38
C LYS A 249 -2.79 2.72 7.34
N ASP A 250 -3.01 1.59 8.01
CA ASP A 250 -4.08 1.37 8.97
C ASP A 250 -3.60 0.92 10.35
N ALA A 251 -2.28 1.00 10.61
CA ALA A 251 -1.71 0.66 11.90
C ALA A 251 -2.22 1.62 13.02
N PRO A 252 -2.40 1.16 14.26
CA PRO A 252 -2.87 2.04 15.34
C PRO A 252 -1.88 3.18 15.66
N SER A 253 -0.61 3.01 15.30
CA SER A 253 0.44 4.01 15.38
C SER A 253 1.50 3.77 14.31
N LEU A 254 2.18 4.83 13.89
CA LEU A 254 3.37 4.74 13.05
C LEU A 254 4.61 4.62 13.95
N LEU A 255 5.26 3.47 13.90
CA LEU A 255 6.56 3.28 14.56
C LEU A 255 7.65 3.76 13.62
N ASP A 256 8.49 4.69 14.06
CA ASP A 256 9.57 5.26 13.24
C ASP A 256 10.43 4.18 12.57
N ILE A 257 10.66 3.06 13.27
CA ILE A 257 11.32 1.86 12.77
C ILE A 257 10.30 0.71 12.67
N PRO A 258 9.89 0.33 11.45
CA PRO A 258 9.05 -0.84 11.24
C PRO A 258 9.74 -2.14 11.61
N GLY A 259 8.94 -3.14 11.99
CA GLY A 259 9.45 -4.45 12.39
C GLY A 259 10.26 -5.16 11.32
N GLU A 260 9.95 -4.96 10.03
CA GLU A 260 10.72 -5.55 8.93
C GLU A 260 12.15 -4.97 8.87
N PHE A 261 12.30 -3.66 9.09
CA PHE A 261 13.60 -2.99 9.08
C PHE A 261 14.41 -3.30 10.36
N GLU A 262 13.75 -3.33 11.52
CA GLU A 262 14.36 -3.76 12.78
C GLU A 262 14.93 -5.18 12.65
N ALA A 263 14.14 -6.11 12.08
CA ALA A 263 14.56 -7.49 11.87
C ALA A 263 15.74 -7.61 10.91
N LEU A 264 15.77 -6.81 9.83
CA LEU A 264 16.93 -6.71 8.94
C LEU A 264 18.17 -6.28 9.72
N PHE A 265 18.08 -5.19 10.49
CA PHE A 265 19.19 -4.63 11.23
C PHE A 265 19.74 -5.61 12.27
N GLU A 266 18.88 -6.25 13.07
CA GLU A 266 19.29 -7.27 14.04
C GLU A 266 19.91 -8.49 13.36
N GLY A 267 19.42 -8.90 12.19
CA GLY A 267 19.98 -9.99 11.41
C GLY A 267 21.38 -9.70 10.85
N LEU A 268 21.73 -8.42 10.68
CA LEU A 268 23.05 -7.98 10.24
C LEU A 268 24.03 -7.80 11.39
N LYS A 269 23.60 -7.71 12.65
CA LYS A 269 24.58 -7.64 13.76
C LYS A 269 25.45 -8.90 13.76
N PRO A 270 26.75 -8.78 14.07
CA PRO A 270 27.56 -9.96 14.32
C PRO A 270 26.84 -10.77 15.38
N GLN A 271 26.46 -12.02 15.09
CA GLN A 271 26.06 -12.94 16.14
C GLN A 271 27.23 -12.95 17.12
N SER A 272 27.05 -12.32 18.28
CA SER A 272 28.03 -12.42 19.34
C SER A 272 28.27 -13.91 19.49
N ALA A 273 29.53 -14.31 19.27
CA ALA A 273 29.92 -15.70 19.34
C ALA A 273 29.25 -16.29 20.57
N LEU A 274 28.29 -17.20 20.34
CA LEU A 274 27.63 -17.97 21.38
C LEU A 274 28.76 -18.64 22.15
N SER A 275 29.16 -17.98 23.22
CA SER A 275 30.31 -18.30 24.02
C SER A 275 29.75 -19.02 25.22
N ARG A 276 29.53 -20.33 25.05
CA ARG A 276 30.17 -21.42 25.81
C ARG A 276 29.47 -22.73 25.54
#